data_AF-A0AAV5WF56-F1
#
_entry.id   AF-A0AAV5WF56-F1
#
_cell.length_a   1.000
_cell.length_b   1.000
_cell.length_c   1.000
_cell.angle_alpha   90.00
_cell.angle_beta   90.00
_cell.angle_gamma   90.00
#
_symmetry.space_group_name_H-M   'P 1'
#
loop_
_entity.id
_entity.type
_entity.pdbx_description
1 polymer ?
#
loop_
_entity_poly.entity_id
_entity_poly.type
_entity_poly.pdbx_seq_one_letter_code
_entity_poly.pdbx_strand_id
1 'polypeptide(L)'
;IDEVRGVRALNLIDYAKPSPPITNVILKVEGHQLHVAKEFLATHSPVFASMFFGDYDEKDKPEVELKDIFYDEFSDLLDVIYPTGLDITVHTVYHILK
;
A
#
# COMPACT_ATOMS: atom_id res chain seq x y z
N ILE A 1 0.80 30.02 6.18
CA ILE A 1 0.73 28.88 5.26
C ILE A 1 1.82 27.95 5.73
N ASP A 2 1.47 26.93 6.50
CA ASP A 2 2.47 26.00 7.02
C ASP A 2 3.10 25.22 5.87
N GLU A 3 4.42 25.23 5.82
CA GLU A 3 5.21 24.53 4.83
C GLU A 3 5.09 23.02 5.12
N VAL A 4 4.16 22.33 4.44
CA VAL A 4 3.97 20.88 4.63
C VAL A 4 5.16 20.15 4.00
N ARG A 5 6.14 19.81 4.84
CA ARG A 5 7.26 18.95 4.45
C ARG A 5 6.83 17.50 4.54
N GLY A 6 6.87 16.78 3.41
CA GLY A 6 6.71 15.32 3.38
C GLY A 6 5.64 14.79 2.44
N VAL A 7 4.78 15.64 1.86
CA VAL A 7 3.84 15.19 0.83
C VAL A 7 4.63 14.88 -0.44
N ARG A 8 4.62 13.61 -0.83
CA ARG A 8 5.30 13.10 -2.02
C ARG A 8 4.54 13.58 -3.25
N ALA A 9 5.18 14.39 -4.10
CA ALA A 9 4.53 15.06 -5.23
C ALA A 9 4.17 14.13 -6.41
N LEU A 10 4.44 12.82 -6.31
CA LEU A 10 4.25 11.86 -7.39
C LEU A 10 3.65 10.56 -6.83
N ASN A 11 2.33 10.45 -6.92
CA ASN A 11 1.60 9.19 -6.75
C ASN A 11 1.71 8.41 -8.06
N LEU A 12 2.65 7.47 -8.12
CA LEU A 12 3.00 6.73 -9.34
C LEU A 12 2.36 5.34 -9.41
N ILE A 13 1.67 4.91 -8.36
CA ILE A 13 1.10 3.57 -8.29
C ILE A 13 -0.39 3.65 -8.67
N ASP A 14 -0.76 2.92 -9.71
CA ASP A 14 -2.15 2.70 -10.10
C ASP A 14 -2.67 1.45 -9.38
N TYR A 15 -3.24 1.62 -8.19
CA TYR A 15 -3.75 0.52 -7.37
C TYR A 15 -4.93 -0.23 -8.03
N ALA A 16 -5.56 0.32 -9.08
CA ALA A 16 -6.61 -0.38 -9.81
C ALA A 16 -6.06 -1.51 -10.71
N LYS A 17 -4.74 -1.59 -10.89
CA LYS A 17 -4.08 -2.63 -11.68
C LYS A 17 -3.20 -3.51 -10.80
N PRO A 18 -3.22 -4.84 -11.02
CA PRO A 18 -2.25 -5.71 -10.37
C PRO A 18 -0.83 -5.34 -10.81
N SER A 19 0.12 -5.43 -9.88
CA SER A 19 1.55 -5.31 -10.16
C SER A 19 2.27 -6.58 -9.69
N PRO A 20 2.18 -7.70 -10.43
CA PRO A 20 2.87 -8.94 -10.08
C PRO A 20 4.39 -8.78 -10.22
N PRO A 21 5.20 -9.44 -9.38
CA PRO A 21 4.79 -10.38 -8.32
C PRO A 21 4.50 -9.71 -6.97
N ILE A 22 4.44 -8.37 -6.91
CA ILE A 22 4.41 -7.60 -5.66
C ILE A 22 3.01 -7.64 -5.02
N THR A 23 1.96 -7.34 -5.78
CA THR A 23 0.58 -7.32 -5.26
C THR A 23 0.03 -8.74 -5.14
N ASN A 24 -0.46 -9.11 -3.95
CA ASN A 24 -0.91 -10.47 -3.61
C ASN A 24 -2.29 -10.52 -2.92
N VAL A 25 -2.97 -9.38 -2.76
CA VAL A 25 -4.35 -9.30 -2.27
C VAL A 25 -5.10 -8.15 -2.93
N ILE A 26 -6.43 -8.29 -3.05
CA ILE A 26 -7.34 -7.24 -3.48
C ILE A 26 -8.10 -6.72 -2.26
N LEU A 27 -8.00 -5.43 -1.98
CA LEU A 27 -8.86 -4.77 -1.00
C LEU A 27 -10.02 -4.08 -1.69
N LYS A 28 -11.23 -4.37 -1.25
CA LYS A 28 -12.43 -3.67 -1.69
C LYS A 28 -12.79 -2.56 -0.71
N VAL A 29 -12.79 -1.32 -1.19
CA VAL A 29 -13.15 -0.12 -0.42
C VAL A 29 -14.18 0.66 -1.21
N GLU A 30 -15.39 0.82 -0.66
CA GLU A 30 -16.52 1.48 -1.34
C GLU A 30 -16.79 0.94 -2.77
N GLY A 31 -16.60 -0.37 -2.97
CA GLY A 31 -16.76 -1.03 -4.27
C GLY A 31 -15.57 -0.90 -5.23
N HIS A 32 -14.56 -0.09 -4.92
CA HIS A 32 -13.31 0.01 -5.66
C HIS A 32 -12.38 -1.14 -5.30
N GLN A 33 -11.67 -1.68 -6.29
CA GLN A 33 -10.70 -2.76 -6.09
C GLN A 33 -9.28 -2.20 -6.09
N LEU A 34 -8.55 -2.46 -5.02
CA LEU A 34 -7.18 -2.00 -4.82
C LEU A 34 -6.24 -3.21 -4.71
N HIS A 35 -5.35 -3.36 -5.68
CA HIS A 35 -4.34 -4.41 -5.72
C HIS A 35 -3.12 -3.98 -4.89
N VAL A 36 -2.86 -4.70 -3.79
CA VAL A 36 -1.84 -4.34 -2.80
C VAL A 36 -1.07 -5.58 -2.32
N ALA A 37 0.05 -5.35 -1.64
CA ALA A 37 0.85 -6.36 -0.94
C ALA A 37 0.48 -6.41 0.55
N LYS A 38 0.10 -7.60 1.04
CA LYS A 38 -0.20 -7.86 2.47
C LYS A 38 0.96 -7.42 3.38
N GLU A 39 2.18 -7.69 2.95
CA GLU A 39 3.42 -7.46 3.70
C GLU A 39 3.68 -5.98 3.98
N PHE A 40 3.44 -5.10 3.00
CA PHE A 40 3.61 -3.66 3.19
C PHE A 40 2.59 -3.11 4.18
N LEU A 41 1.33 -3.49 4.04
CA LEU A 41 0.30 -3.07 4.99
C LEU A 41 0.58 -3.58 6.41
N ALA A 42 0.95 -4.86 6.55
CA ALA A 42 1.27 -5.46 7.84
C ALA A 42 2.51 -4.84 8.50
N THR A 43 3.53 -4.47 7.73
CA THR A 43 4.74 -3.82 8.24
C THR A 43 4.42 -2.48 8.90
N HIS A 44 3.45 -1.75 8.35
CA HIS A 44 3.11 -0.40 8.79
C HIS A 44 1.87 -0.35 9.70
N SER A 45 1.12 -1.44 9.83
CA SER A 45 -0.10 -1.49 10.63
C SER A 45 -0.26 -2.84 11.34
N PRO A 46 -0.27 -2.87 12.68
CA PRO A 46 -0.51 -4.11 13.43
C PRO A 46 -1.90 -4.69 13.17
N VAL A 47 -2.88 -3.84 12.83
CA VAL A 47 -4.23 -4.30 12.45
C VAL A 47 -4.18 -5.14 11.18
N PHE A 48 -3.47 -4.67 10.15
CA PHE A 48 -3.29 -5.44 8.92
C PHE A 48 -2.39 -6.67 9.13
N ALA A 49 -1.40 -6.59 10.02
CA ALA A 49 -0.60 -7.74 10.40
C ALA A 49 -1.46 -8.85 11.01
N SER A 50 -2.33 -8.51 11.96
CA SER A 50 -3.27 -9.46 12.54
C SER A 50 -4.28 -9.98 11.51
N MET A 51 -4.85 -9.11 10.67
CA MET A 51 -5.82 -9.50 9.64
C MET A 51 -5.26 -10.50 8.62
N PHE A 52 -4.05 -10.26 8.12
CA PHE A 52 -3.49 -11.05 7.03
C PHE A 52 -2.59 -12.21 7.47
N PHE A 53 -2.02 -12.15 8.68
CA PHE A 53 -1.07 -13.15 9.17
C PHE A 53 -1.45 -13.76 10.53
N GLY A 54 -2.55 -13.31 11.13
CA GLY A 54 -3.15 -13.94 12.32
C GLY A 54 -4.15 -15.04 11.96
N ASP A 55 -4.91 -15.48 12.97
CA ASP A 55 -5.92 -16.54 12.84
C ASP A 55 -7.30 -16.00 12.44
N TYR A 56 -7.32 -15.17 11.40
CA TYR A 56 -8.55 -14.62 10.82
C TYR A 56 -8.81 -15.21 9.42
N ASP A 57 -10.08 -15.26 9.02
CA ASP A 57 -10.48 -15.82 7.72
C ASP A 57 -9.89 -15.02 6.54
N GLU A 58 -9.60 -13.74 6.75
CA GLU A 58 -9.01 -12.83 5.77
C GLU A 58 -7.62 -13.29 5.30
N LYS A 59 -6.89 -14.07 6.10
CA LYS A 59 -5.53 -14.52 5.77
C LYS A 59 -5.49 -15.32 4.46
N ASP A 60 -6.48 -16.19 4.25
CA ASP A 60 -6.54 -17.13 3.13
C ASP A 60 -7.39 -16.58 1.96
N LYS A 61 -8.00 -15.41 2.12
CA LYS A 61 -8.80 -14.79 1.07
C LYS A 61 -7.91 -14.06 0.05
N PRO A 62 -8.18 -14.20 -1.26
CA PRO A 62 -7.54 -13.41 -2.30
C PRO A 62 -8.09 -11.97 -2.34
N GLU A 63 -9.27 -11.75 -1.75
CA GLU A 63 -9.98 -10.49 -1.73
C GLU A 63 -10.61 -10.24 -0.35
N VAL A 64 -10.45 -9.03 0.18
CA VAL A 64 -10.97 -8.61 1.48
C VAL A 64 -11.72 -7.30 1.34
N GLU A 65 -12.97 -7.26 1.79
CA GLU A 65 -13.77 -6.03 1.83
C GLU A 65 -13.53 -5.28 3.15
N LEU A 66 -13.14 -4.01 3.04
CA LEU A 66 -13.03 -3.10 4.17
C LEU A 66 -14.28 -2.24 4.23
N LYS A 67 -15.00 -2.33 5.34
CA LYS A 67 -16.22 -1.57 5.61
C LYS A 67 -15.88 -0.34 6.44
N ASP A 68 -16.73 0.68 6.35
CA ASP A 68 -16.62 1.91 7.13
C ASP A 68 -15.30 2.68 6.91
N ILE A 69 -14.73 2.59 5.71
CA ILE A 69 -13.54 3.33 5.27
C ILE A 69 -13.88 4.04 3.95
N PHE A 70 -13.57 5.34 3.86
CA PHE A 70 -13.70 6.10 2.62
C PHE A 70 -12.54 5.80 1.68
N TYR A 71 -12.85 5.65 0.39
CA TYR A 71 -11.86 5.34 -0.63
C TYR A 71 -10.70 6.35 -0.64
N ASP A 72 -11.02 7.65 -0.60
CA ASP A 72 -10.01 8.72 -0.67
C ASP A 72 -9.05 8.67 0.53
N GLU A 73 -9.57 8.48 1.75
CA GLU A 73 -8.74 8.37 2.95
C GLU A 73 -7.84 7.13 2.93
N PHE A 74 -8.34 6.02 2.38
CA PHE A 74 -7.55 4.81 2.25
C PHE A 74 -6.48 4.93 1.16
N SER A 75 -6.79 5.60 0.05
CA SER A 75 -5.81 5.89 -1.00
C SER A 75 -4.66 6.73 -0.46
N ASP A 76 -4.96 7.77 0.33
CA ASP A 76 -3.95 8.60 0.98
C ASP A 76 -3.04 7.77 1.91
N LEU A 77 -3.62 6.83 2.66
CA LEU A 77 -2.84 5.90 3.48
C LEU A 77 -1.89 5.03 2.65
N LEU A 78 -2.36 4.52 1.50
CA LEU A 78 -1.52 3.72 0.61
C LEU A 78 -0.33 4.53 0.09
N ASP A 79 -0.53 5.80 -0.25
CA ASP A 79 0.55 6.67 -0.74
C ASP A 79 1.61 6.99 0.32
N VAL A 80 1.24 6.92 1.60
CA VAL A 80 2.18 7.01 2.74
C VAL A 80 2.95 5.70 2.92
N ILE A 81 2.27 4.55 2.80
CA ILE A 81 2.85 3.22 3.02
C ILE A 81 3.78 2.80 1.88
N TYR A 82 3.35 3.02 0.64
CA TYR A 82 4.08 2.56 -0.53
C TYR A 82 5.22 3.51 -0.86
N PRO A 83 6.40 3.01 -1.29
CA PRO A 83 7.46 3.87 -1.75
C PRO A 83 7.00 4.69 -2.96
N THR A 84 7.40 5.96 -3.00
CA THR A 84 7.35 6.74 -4.23
C THR A 84 8.12 6.02 -5.31
N GLY A 85 7.52 5.88 -6.50
CA GLY A 85 8.11 5.26 -7.69
C GLY A 85 9.34 5.99 -8.26
N LEU A 86 10.22 6.50 -7.40
CA LEU A 86 11.57 6.85 -7.78
C LEU A 86 12.27 5.55 -8.18
N ASP A 87 12.59 5.44 -9.46
CA ASP A 87 13.36 4.33 -9.97
C ASP A 87 14.68 4.22 -9.21
N ILE A 88 14.91 3.05 -8.64
CA ILE A 88 16.21 2.69 -8.09
C ILE A 88 17.14 2.44 -9.27
N THR A 89 17.81 3.51 -9.72
CA THR A 89 18.85 3.42 -10.76
C THR A 89 20.21 3.07 -10.12
N VAL A 90 21.16 2.62 -10.93
CA VAL A 90 22.54 2.33 -10.49
C VAL A 90 23.15 3.53 -9.74
N HIS A 91 22.85 4.76 -10.18
CA HIS A 91 23.30 5.99 -9.53
C HIS A 91 22.65 6.20 -8.14
N THR A 92 21.37 5.88 -8.00
CA THR A 92 20.62 6.01 -6.73
C THR A 92 21.07 4.94 -5.72
N VAL A 93 21.35 3.72 -6.15
CA VAL A 93 21.79 2.61 -5.28
C VAL A 93 23.11 2.93 -4.57
N TYR A 94 24.11 3.44 -5.31
CA TYR A 94 25.41 3.78 -4.73
C TYR A 94 25.35 4.88 -3.66
N HIS A 95 24.29 5.69 -3.66
CA HIS A 95 24.06 6.72 -2.64
C HIS A 95 23.41 6.17 -1.37
N ILE A 96 22.59 5.11 -1.48
CA ILE A 96 21.79 4.56 -0.37
C ILE A 96 22.54 3.47 0.41
N LEU A 97 23.38 2.66 -0.26
CA LEU A 97 24.04 1.49 0.34
C LEU A 97 25.48 1.77 0.84
N LYS A 98 25.81 3.00 1.26
CA LYS A 98 27.14 3.33 1.80
C LYS A 98 27.19 3.29 3.32
#